data_AF-A0A7S2CA67-F1
#
_entry.id   AF-A0A7S2CA67-F1
#
_cell.length_a   1.000
_cell.length_b   1.000
_cell.length_c   1.000
_cell.angle_alpha   90.00
_cell.angle_beta   90.00
_cell.angle_gamma   90.00
#
_symmetry.space_group_name_H-M   'P 1'
#
loop_
_entity.id
_entity.type
_entity.pdbx_description
1 polymer ?
#
loop_
_entity_poly.entity_id
_entity_poly.type
_entity_poly.pdbx_seq_one_letter_code
_entity_poly.pdbx_strand_id
1 'polypeptide(L)'
;QDHIQSFMKMLAGLAETAAFLDLGMTCMLFGADDYRPALIGWAILLCCVTRPLQIYFFSFILNRLPIHANIDAKTQHMLSFAGLRGVVAFACATLWPEADEGRKVFITTTSCVVLFTVFLQGGMTATVLRWLEIPMGVSEDDIDETKPLKPYTRSV
;
A
#
# COMPACT_ATOMS: atom_id res chain seq x y z
N GLN A 1 -22.25 -15.01 -15.58
CA GLN A 1 -20.79 -14.96 -15.37
C GLN A 1 -20.46 -14.17 -14.09
N ASP A 2 -21.38 -13.31 -13.67
CA ASP A 2 -21.27 -12.35 -12.57
C ASP A 2 -21.28 -13.01 -11.18
N HIS A 3 -21.98 -14.14 -11.01
CA HIS A 3 -21.96 -14.90 -9.75
C HIS A 3 -20.56 -15.43 -9.40
N ILE A 4 -19.78 -15.84 -10.40
CA ILE A 4 -18.40 -16.32 -10.19
C ILE A 4 -17.51 -15.15 -9.80
N GLN A 5 -17.69 -13.97 -10.40
CA GLN A 5 -16.95 -12.76 -10.05
C GLN A 5 -17.24 -12.33 -8.61
N SER A 6 -18.51 -12.31 -8.20
CA SER A 6 -18.91 -11.99 -6.83
C SER A 6 -18.34 -12.98 -5.82
N PHE A 7 -18.37 -14.27 -6.14
CA PHE A 7 -17.77 -15.31 -5.28
C PHE A 7 -16.25 -15.13 -5.14
N MET A 8 -15.55 -14.87 -6.24
CA MET A 8 -14.10 -14.61 -6.22
C MET A 8 -13.75 -13.35 -5.43
N LYS A 9 -14.55 -12.27 -5.54
CA LYS A 9 -14.37 -11.05 -4.72
C LYS A 9 -14.54 -11.34 -3.23
N MET A 10 -15.54 -12.12 -2.84
CA MET A 10 -15.73 -12.52 -1.43
C MET A 10 -14.57 -13.38 -0.92
N LEU A 11 -14.12 -14.35 -1.71
CA LEU A 11 -12.96 -15.18 -1.37
C LEU A 11 -11.67 -14.35 -1.26
N ALA A 12 -11.47 -13.39 -2.16
CA ALA A 12 -10.31 -12.50 -2.11
C ALA A 12 -10.33 -11.64 -0.83
N GLY A 13 -11.48 -11.08 -0.45
CA GLY A 13 -11.62 -10.35 0.81
C GLY A 13 -11.41 -11.22 2.05
N LEU A 14 -11.89 -12.47 2.02
CA LEU A 14 -11.63 -13.43 3.10
C LEU A 14 -10.14 -13.80 3.19
N ALA A 15 -9.47 -14.02 2.06
CA ALA A 15 -8.05 -14.32 2.02
C ALA A 15 -7.20 -13.13 2.49
N GLU A 16 -7.58 -11.92 2.11
CA GLU A 16 -6.93 -10.69 2.56
C GLU A 16 -7.03 -10.53 4.08
N THR A 17 -8.23 -10.66 4.64
CA THR A 17 -8.43 -10.59 6.10
C THR A 17 -7.70 -11.71 6.85
N ALA A 18 -7.69 -12.94 6.32
CA ALA A 18 -6.92 -14.05 6.90
C ALA A 18 -5.42 -13.77 6.93
N ALA A 19 -4.85 -13.22 5.85
CA ALA A 19 -3.44 -12.89 5.79
C ALA A 19 -3.08 -11.69 6.68
N PHE A 20 -3.98 -10.74 6.89
CA PHE A 20 -3.81 -9.69 7.89
C PHE A 20 -3.79 -10.24 9.33
N LEU A 21 -4.65 -11.22 9.63
CA LEU A 21 -4.65 -11.91 10.92
C LEU A 21 -3.34 -12.67 11.15
N ASP A 22 -2.85 -13.39 10.14
CA ASP A 22 -1.57 -14.13 10.21
C ASP A 22 -0.38 -13.21 10.46
N LEU A 23 -0.36 -12.05 9.78
CA LEU A 23 0.66 -11.03 9.97
C LEU A 23 0.62 -10.45 11.40
N GLY A 24 -0.58 -10.21 11.95
CA GLY A 24 -0.77 -9.78 13.33
C GLY A 24 -0.31 -10.82 14.35
N MET A 25 -0.67 -12.09 14.15
CA MET A 25 -0.21 -13.21 14.99
C MET A 25 1.32 -13.33 14.97
N THR A 26 1.93 -13.26 13.79
CA THR A 26 3.38 -13.32 13.61
C THR A 26 4.09 -12.20 14.38
N CYS A 27 3.55 -10.98 14.33
CA CYS A 27 4.12 -9.85 15.07
C CYS A 27 4.11 -10.08 16.60
N MET A 28 3.04 -10.68 17.14
CA MET A 28 2.93 -10.96 18.58
C MET A 28 3.81 -12.13 19.02
N LEU A 29 3.97 -13.14 18.18
CA LEU A 29 4.66 -14.39 18.54
C LEU A 29 6.20 -14.23 18.52
N PHE A 30 6.75 -13.53 17.53
CA PHE A 30 8.20 -13.41 17.32
C PHE A 30 8.82 -12.12 17.88
N GLY A 31 8.03 -11.24 18.51
CA GLY A 31 8.53 -10.01 19.14
C GLY A 31 9.30 -10.22 20.46
N ALA A 32 9.35 -11.45 20.98
CA ALA A 32 9.87 -11.75 22.32
C ALA A 32 11.37 -12.16 22.36
N ASP A 33 11.94 -12.64 21.25
CA ASP A 33 13.31 -13.17 21.20
C ASP A 33 14.26 -12.16 20.51
N ASP A 34 15.18 -11.58 21.29
CA ASP A 34 16.33 -10.76 20.89
C ASP A 34 16.05 -9.51 20.00
N TYR A 35 15.30 -8.56 20.56
CA TYR A 35 14.94 -7.32 19.87
C TYR A 35 16.08 -6.29 19.87
N ARG A 36 16.51 -5.85 18.67
CA ARG A 36 17.29 -4.62 18.47
C ARG A 36 16.34 -3.51 18.01
N PRO A 37 15.60 -2.84 18.92
CA PRO A 37 14.52 -1.92 18.56
C PRO A 37 15.02 -0.72 17.75
N ALA A 38 16.29 -0.36 17.92
CA ALA A 38 16.93 0.71 17.16
C ALA A 38 16.98 0.41 15.65
N LEU A 39 17.27 -0.83 15.24
CA LEU A 39 17.29 -1.20 13.82
C LEU A 39 15.89 -1.15 13.21
N ILE A 40 14.89 -1.63 13.94
CA ILE A 40 13.48 -1.63 13.51
C ILE A 40 12.98 -0.18 13.40
N GLY A 41 13.28 0.67 14.39
CA GLY A 41 12.92 2.09 14.36
C GLY A 41 13.54 2.83 13.17
N TRP A 42 14.83 2.59 12.89
CA TRP A 42 15.48 3.14 11.69
C TRP A 42 14.86 2.61 10.40
N ALA A 43 14.54 1.32 10.32
CA ALA A 43 13.88 0.73 9.15
C ALA A 43 12.50 1.35 8.90
N ILE A 44 11.71 1.59 9.96
CA ILE A 44 10.41 2.27 9.88
C ILE A 44 10.57 3.70 9.36
N LEU A 45 11.49 4.48 9.93
CA LEU A 45 11.73 5.87 9.52
C LEU A 45 12.20 5.95 8.08
N LEU A 46 13.20 5.14 7.70
CA LEU A 46 13.70 5.11 6.33
C LEU A 46 12.61 4.65 5.35
N CYS A 47 11.79 3.66 5.71
CA CYS A 47 10.67 3.23 4.87
C CYS A 47 9.66 4.37 4.67
N CYS A 48 9.32 5.10 5.74
CA CYS A 48 8.38 6.22 5.68
C CYS A 48 8.88 7.35 4.78
N VAL A 49 10.18 7.68 4.82
CA VAL A 49 10.79 8.72 3.97
C VAL A 49 11.01 8.25 2.53
N THR A 50 11.40 7.01 2.33
CA THR A 50 11.68 6.45 0.99
C THR A 50 10.44 6.50 0.10
N ARG A 51 9.23 6.36 0.68
CA ARG A 51 7.96 6.38 -0.06
C ARG A 51 7.70 7.69 -0.80
N PRO A 52 7.50 8.85 -0.13
CA PRO A 52 7.30 10.11 -0.82
C PRO A 52 8.47 10.41 -1.76
N LEU A 53 9.70 10.10 -1.33
CA LEU A 53 10.90 10.32 -2.13
C LEU A 53 10.85 9.55 -3.47
N GLN A 54 10.39 8.30 -3.47
CA GLN A 54 10.21 7.52 -4.70
C GLN A 54 9.17 8.14 -5.64
N ILE A 55 7.99 8.55 -5.12
CA ILE A 55 6.96 9.20 -5.96
C ILE A 55 7.48 10.52 -6.52
N TYR A 56 8.12 11.37 -5.70
CA TYR A 56 8.67 12.64 -6.18
C TYR A 56 9.81 12.46 -7.17
N PHE A 57 10.67 11.46 -6.96
CA PHE A 57 11.75 11.13 -7.87
C PHE A 57 11.22 10.68 -9.24
N PHE A 58 10.25 9.76 -9.26
CA PHE A 58 9.60 9.36 -10.50
C PHE A 58 8.85 10.53 -11.16
N SER A 59 8.14 11.34 -10.37
CA SER A 59 7.43 12.52 -10.89
C SER A 59 8.38 13.56 -11.48
N PHE A 60 9.57 13.73 -10.89
CA PHE A 60 10.62 14.60 -11.44
C PHE A 60 11.15 14.08 -12.77
N ILE A 61 11.39 12.77 -12.89
CA ILE A 61 11.81 12.14 -14.16
C ILE A 61 10.72 12.29 -15.23
N LEU A 62 9.47 12.03 -14.87
CA LEU A 62 8.34 12.12 -15.80
C LEU A 62 8.08 13.56 -16.24
N ASN A 63 8.24 14.55 -15.36
CA ASN A 63 8.11 15.97 -15.71
C ASN A 63 9.25 16.47 -16.62
N ARG A 64 10.38 15.74 -16.69
CA ARG A 64 11.45 16.02 -17.67
C ARG A 64 11.15 15.46 -19.07
N LEU A 65 10.15 14.59 -19.21
CA LEU A 65 9.69 14.09 -20.51
C LEU A 65 8.60 15.04 -21.04
N PRO A 66 8.80 15.70 -22.19
CA PRO A 66 7.88 16.73 -22.74
C PRO A 66 6.51 16.18 -23.20
N ILE A 67 6.19 14.94 -22.85
CA ILE A 67 5.05 14.16 -23.35
C ILE A 67 3.88 14.17 -22.33
N HIS A 68 4.12 14.50 -21.05
CA HIS A 68 3.11 14.41 -19.99
C HIS A 68 2.89 15.75 -19.26
N ALA A 69 1.64 16.03 -18.91
CA ALA A 69 1.21 17.22 -18.18
C ALA A 69 1.87 17.33 -16.79
N ASN A 70 2.12 18.55 -16.32
CA ASN A 70 2.66 18.81 -14.98
C ASN A 70 1.72 18.17 -13.93
N ILE A 71 2.23 17.18 -13.20
CA ILE A 71 1.49 16.51 -12.13
C ILE A 71 1.52 17.45 -10.92
N ASP A 72 0.36 17.99 -10.56
CA ASP A 72 0.21 18.90 -9.42
C ASP A 72 0.64 18.22 -8.11
N ALA A 73 1.25 19.00 -7.20
CA ALA A 73 1.78 18.49 -5.94
C ALA A 73 0.69 17.81 -5.09
N LYS A 74 -0.56 18.29 -5.19
CA LYS A 74 -1.74 17.71 -4.54
C LYS A 74 -1.98 16.26 -4.98
N THR A 75 -1.94 16.01 -6.28
CA THR A 75 -2.11 14.67 -6.86
C THR A 75 -0.92 13.77 -6.53
N GLN A 76 0.30 14.30 -6.47
CA GLN A 76 1.49 13.53 -6.06
C GLN A 76 1.39 13.05 -4.61
N HIS A 77 0.91 13.90 -3.70
CA HIS A 77 0.65 13.51 -2.32
C HIS A 77 -0.39 12.40 -2.25
N MET A 78 -1.55 12.55 -2.89
CA MET A 78 -2.58 11.49 -2.93
C MET A 78 -2.00 10.16 -3.46
N LEU A 79 -1.24 10.23 -4.56
CA LEU A 79 -0.63 9.06 -5.18
C LEU A 79 0.36 8.35 -4.23
N SER A 80 1.10 9.12 -3.42
CA SER A 80 2.00 8.54 -2.41
C SER A 80 1.26 7.78 -1.31
N PHE A 81 0.03 8.20 -0.97
CA PHE A 81 -0.82 7.56 0.05
C PHE A 81 -1.69 6.42 -0.51
N ALA A 82 -1.93 6.35 -1.82
CA ALA A 82 -2.79 5.34 -2.44
C ALA A 82 -2.19 3.90 -2.44
N GLY A 83 -0.87 3.76 -2.27
CA GLY A 83 -0.18 2.47 -2.33
C GLY A 83 -0.04 1.76 -0.98
N LEU A 84 -1.17 1.38 -0.35
CA LEU A 84 -1.17 0.59 0.87
C LEU A 84 -0.35 -0.69 0.64
N ARG A 85 0.74 -0.88 1.39
CA ARG A 85 1.61 -2.05 1.22
C ARG A 85 0.85 -3.28 1.69
N GLY A 86 0.57 -4.19 0.76
CA GLY A 86 -0.19 -5.40 1.04
C GLY A 86 0.62 -6.52 1.69
N VAL A 87 -0.11 -7.56 2.04
CA VAL A 87 0.33 -8.89 2.49
C VAL A 87 1.45 -9.52 1.65
N VAL A 88 1.63 -9.08 0.40
CA VAL A 88 2.66 -9.60 -0.51
C VAL A 88 4.08 -9.45 0.07
N ALA A 89 4.40 -8.33 0.72
CA ALA A 89 5.73 -8.14 1.32
C ALA A 89 5.98 -9.09 2.50
N PHE A 90 4.92 -9.40 3.24
CA PHE A 90 4.94 -10.37 4.32
C PHE A 90 5.09 -11.80 3.78
N ALA A 91 4.37 -12.15 2.72
CA ALA A 91 4.52 -13.43 2.04
C ALA A 91 5.95 -13.64 1.50
N CYS A 92 6.58 -12.59 0.95
CA CYS A 92 7.98 -12.66 0.53
C CYS A 92 8.94 -12.90 1.71
N ALA A 93 8.67 -12.31 2.89
CA ALA A 93 9.49 -12.51 4.07
C ALA A 93 9.35 -13.92 4.65
N THR A 94 8.15 -14.50 4.64
CA THR A 94 7.91 -15.87 5.15
C THR A 94 8.45 -16.95 4.22
N LEU A 95 8.53 -16.68 2.91
CA LEU A 95 9.09 -17.58 1.89
C LEU A 95 10.63 -17.70 1.97
N TRP A 96 11.32 -16.87 2.77
CA TRP A 96 12.77 -16.94 2.92
C TRP A 96 13.22 -18.29 3.53
N PRO A 97 14.30 -18.94 3.04
CA PRO A 97 14.73 -20.27 3.51
C PRO A 97 15.04 -20.32 5.02
N GLU A 98 14.68 -21.43 5.67
CA GLU A 98 14.85 -21.62 7.13
C GLU A 98 16.32 -21.82 7.58
N ALA A 99 17.24 -22.02 6.65
CA ALA A 99 18.64 -22.32 6.92
C ALA A 99 19.45 -21.12 7.47
N ASP A 100 18.82 -19.95 7.61
CA ASP A 100 19.48 -18.69 7.95
C ASP A 100 19.07 -18.23 9.37
N GLU A 101 20.04 -18.05 10.27
CA GLU A 101 19.82 -17.63 11.67
C GLU A 101 19.07 -16.30 11.77
N GLY A 102 19.17 -15.44 10.75
CA GLY A 102 18.53 -14.12 10.71
C GLY A 102 17.05 -14.09 10.32
N ARG A 103 16.45 -15.23 9.92
CA ARG A 103 15.09 -15.26 9.35
C ARG A 103 14.03 -14.74 10.32
N LYS A 104 14.10 -15.16 11.59
CA LYS A 104 13.13 -14.74 12.62
C LYS A 104 13.14 -13.22 12.80
N VAL A 105 14.34 -12.64 12.88
CA VAL A 105 14.54 -11.18 13.01
C VAL A 105 14.00 -10.44 11.78
N PHE A 106 14.23 -10.98 10.58
CA PHE A 106 13.75 -10.39 9.33
C PHE A 106 12.22 -10.42 9.21
N ILE A 107 11.59 -11.56 9.55
CA ILE A 107 10.14 -11.73 9.53
C ILE A 107 9.49 -10.79 10.55
N THR A 108 9.99 -10.74 11.80
CA THR A 108 9.50 -9.81 12.84
C THR A 108 9.66 -8.36 12.42
N THR A 109 10.82 -7.98 11.90
CA THR A 109 11.08 -6.60 11.47
C THR A 109 10.13 -6.21 10.34
N THR A 110 9.94 -7.09 9.36
CA THR A 110 9.06 -6.82 8.21
C THR A 110 7.60 -6.76 8.63
N SER A 111 7.13 -7.66 9.50
CA SER A 111 5.74 -7.63 9.99
C SER A 111 5.47 -6.37 10.82
N CYS A 112 6.37 -5.96 11.71
CA CYS A 112 6.26 -4.71 12.46
C CYS A 112 6.21 -3.48 11.53
N VAL A 113 7.12 -3.41 10.53
CA VAL A 113 7.14 -2.30 9.56
C VAL A 113 5.86 -2.25 8.74
N VAL A 114 5.35 -3.40 8.27
CA VAL A 114 4.11 -3.46 7.49
C VAL A 114 2.91 -3.05 8.34
N LEU A 115 2.74 -3.58 9.55
CA LEU A 115 1.64 -3.19 10.45
C LEU A 115 1.65 -1.69 10.73
N PHE A 116 2.81 -1.16 11.09
CA PHE A 116 2.94 0.25 11.44
C PHE A 116 2.63 1.16 10.25
N THR A 117 3.16 0.82 9.06
CA THR A 117 2.93 1.63 7.85
C THR A 117 1.49 1.52 7.35
N VAL A 118 0.86 0.34 7.40
CA VAL A 118 -0.55 0.15 7.04
C VAL A 118 -1.46 0.93 8.00
N PHE A 119 -1.20 0.89 9.30
CA PHE A 119 -2.00 1.61 10.29
C PHE A 119 -1.87 3.13 10.12
N LEU A 120 -0.65 3.65 9.99
CA LEU A 120 -0.42 5.08 9.76
C LEU A 120 -0.99 5.55 8.42
N GLN A 121 -0.66 4.86 7.32
CA GLN A 121 -1.07 5.26 5.98
C GLN A 121 -2.60 5.10 5.81
N GLY A 122 -3.18 4.02 6.32
CA GLY A 122 -4.62 3.80 6.33
C GLY A 122 -5.36 4.89 7.14
N GLY A 123 -4.87 5.23 8.33
CA GLY A 123 -5.44 6.31 9.14
C GLY A 123 -5.28 7.70 8.52
N MET A 124 -4.12 7.98 7.91
CA MET A 124 -3.85 9.25 7.23
C MET A 124 -4.65 9.42 5.95
N THR A 125 -4.98 8.33 5.24
CA THR A 125 -5.71 8.38 3.96
C THR A 125 -7.04 9.13 4.08
N ALA A 126 -7.84 8.86 5.12
CA ALA A 126 -9.09 9.57 5.36
C ALA A 126 -8.91 11.09 5.55
N THR A 127 -7.80 11.48 6.19
CA THR A 127 -7.48 12.90 6.43
C THR A 127 -7.00 13.57 5.16
N VAL A 128 -6.13 12.91 4.38
CA VAL A 128 -5.62 13.40 3.09
C VAL A 128 -6.76 13.57 2.09
N LEU A 129 -7.69 12.62 2.00
CA LEU A 129 -8.88 12.75 1.14
C LEU A 129 -9.71 13.99 1.51
N ARG A 130 -9.92 14.22 2.81
CA ARG A 130 -10.69 15.37 3.29
C ARG A 130 -9.96 16.70 3.07
N TRP A 131 -8.62 16.67 3.06
CA TRP A 131 -7.78 17.84 2.82
C TRP A 131 -7.67 18.20 1.34
N LEU A 132 -7.85 17.22 0.45
CA LEU A 132 -7.66 17.39 -0.98
C LEU A 132 -8.96 17.71 -1.74
N GLU A 133 -10.11 17.66 -1.07
CA GLU A 133 -11.44 18.01 -1.62
C GLU A 133 -11.72 17.36 -2.98
N ILE A 134 -11.19 16.14 -3.19
CA ILE A 134 -11.41 15.42 -4.45
C ILE A 134 -12.84 14.86 -4.41
N PRO A 135 -13.68 15.13 -5.43
CA PRO A 135 -14.98 14.47 -5.57
C PRO A 135 -14.75 12.97 -5.80
N MET A 136 -14.72 12.20 -4.72
CA MET A 136 -14.75 10.74 -4.74
C MET A 136 -16.20 10.30 -4.92
N GLY A 137 -16.69 10.49 -6.13
CA GLY A 137 -18.04 10.10 -6.57
C GLY A 137 -17.95 9.27 -7.84
N VAL A 138 -17.18 8.20 -7.80
CA VAL A 138 -17.36 7.08 -8.75
C VAL A 138 -18.00 5.98 -7.93
N SER A 139 -19.34 5.92 -8.00
CA SER A 139 -20.10 4.76 -7.54
C SER A 139 -19.48 3.50 -8.14
N GLU A 140 -19.35 2.43 -7.34
CA GLU A 140 -18.83 1.13 -7.80
C GLU A 140 -19.59 0.58 -9.04
N ASP A 141 -20.77 1.14 -9.35
CA ASP A 141 -21.57 0.94 -10.56
C ASP A 141 -20.96 1.49 -11.87
N ASP A 142 -19.84 2.23 -11.80
CA ASP A 142 -19.07 2.73 -12.95
C ASP A 142 -17.79 1.90 -13.22
N ILE A 143 -17.46 0.93 -12.35
CA ILE A 143 -16.46 -0.12 -12.62
C ILE A 143 -17.17 -1.31 -13.31
N ASP A 144 -18.13 -0.99 -14.17
CA ASP A 144 -18.78 -1.93 -15.06
C ASP A 144 -18.12 -1.74 -16.44
N GLU A 145 -17.20 -2.64 -16.76
CA GLU A 145 -16.43 -2.68 -18.01
C GLU A 145 -17.34 -2.78 -19.26
N THR A 146 -18.65 -2.94 -19.08
CA THR A 146 -19.68 -3.01 -20.13
C THR A 146 -20.30 -1.66 -20.53
N LYS A 147 -19.93 -0.52 -19.92
CA LYS A 147 -20.38 0.80 -20.40
C LYS A 147 -19.36 1.45 -21.34
N PRO A 148 -19.76 1.99 -22.51
CA PRO A 148 -18.85 2.67 -23.41
C PRO A 148 -18.23 3.89 -22.71
N LEU A 149 -16.90 4.03 -22.80
CA LEU A 149 -16.16 5.15 -22.22
C LEU A 149 -16.79 6.47 -22.65
N LYS A 150 -17.19 7.30 -21.67
CA LYS A 150 -17.61 8.67 -21.95
C LYS A 150 -16.39 9.45 -22.44
N PRO A 151 -16.49 10.18 -23.56
CA PRO A 151 -15.37 10.93 -24.10
C PRO A 151 -14.89 11.97 -23.09
N TYR A 152 -13.56 12.03 -22.88
CA TYR A 152 -12.90 13.03 -22.06
C TYR A 152 -13.02 14.41 -22.74
N THR A 153 -14.07 15.15 -22.40
CA THR A 153 -14.24 16.54 -22.88
C THR A 153 -13.43 17.47 -22.00
N ARG A 154 -12.25 17.87 -22.48
CA ARG A 154 -11.44 18.94 -21.90
C ARG A 154 -12.20 20.26 -22.05
N SER A 155 -12.72 20.82 -20.96
CA SER A 155 -13.20 22.21 -20.97
C SER A 155 -11.98 23.12 -21.11
N VAL A 156 -11.91 23.78 -22.27
CA VAL A 156 -10.95 24.84 -22.61
C VAL A 156 -11.06 26.04 -21.69
#